data_AF-A0AAU3ZTM3-F1
#
_entry.id   AF-A0AAU3ZTM3-F1
#
_cell.length_a   1.000
_cell.length_b   1.000
_cell.length_c   1.000
_cell.angle_alpha   90.00
_cell.angle_beta   90.00
_cell.angle_gamma   90.00
#
_symmetry.space_group_name_H-M   'P 1'
#
loop_
_entity.id
_entity.type
_entity.pdbx_description
1 polymer ?
#
loop_
_entity_poly.entity_id
_entity_poly.type
_entity_poly.pdbx_seq_one_letter_code
_entity_poly.pdbx_strand_id
1 'polypeptide(L)'
;MALSRSARLAALATATAALCVIAAAPAPSPGSAGIGDPYFPQLGNGGFDALHYGLDIAYNPDTGRLDGRTTVTARATQNLSSFDLDLQQLTVASVEVNGARARFTRSGDEIRITPAGPLREGRTFTVRVVYGGVPQALSGPIVFGSDYGWMKTKDGVFVACEPNAASTWFPSSDHPSDKAAFDITIKAPKGLTGVSNGRLLSTRTQGASTVSHWRESRQMATYLATASIGKFDVRTGRTPAGTPIYVAIDPVLAGSNAVDVYAVTAEATDYWSKLFGPYPFEETGAVVDDMPQAGFSLETQSKPSYSAVRSESTIVHELAHQWFGDSVSVKQWKDIWLNEGFATYAQWLWDEHRGKRSAHDAFLAEYNATPASSTFWHTKVADPQRDTMFASAVYDRGAMTLQALRDRIGDKAFFRLLPAWTKAHRYGNADTGQFTALAEKISGQQLDGFFDAWLRTSGKPEL
;
A
#
# COMPACT_ATOMS: atom_id res chain seq x y z
N MET A 1 -58.79 38.08 72.11
CA MET A 1 -57.87 36.93 71.95
C MET A 1 -57.53 36.84 70.48
N ALA A 2 -56.38 37.39 70.04
CA ALA A 2 -55.12 36.66 69.75
C ALA A 2 -55.30 35.63 68.61
N LEU A 3 -54.56 35.56 67.50
CA LEU A 3 -53.34 36.21 66.99
C LEU A 3 -53.31 35.97 65.45
N SER A 4 -52.83 36.97 64.71
CA SER A 4 -51.97 36.91 63.50
C SER A 4 -52.12 35.78 62.47
N ARG A 5 -52.35 36.14 61.19
CA ARG A 5 -51.69 35.51 60.03
C ARG A 5 -51.62 36.48 58.84
N SER A 6 -50.44 37.05 58.65
CA SER A 6 -50.03 37.82 57.47
C SER A 6 -49.60 36.86 56.36
N ALA A 7 -50.11 37.02 55.15
CA ALA A 7 -49.52 36.41 53.95
C ALA A 7 -49.68 37.37 52.75
N ARG A 8 -48.60 38.11 52.45
CA ARG A 8 -48.46 38.89 51.21
C ARG A 8 -48.04 37.93 50.10
N LEU A 9 -48.87 37.77 49.08
CA LEU A 9 -48.48 37.17 47.81
C LEU A 9 -47.70 38.22 47.00
N ALA A 10 -46.39 38.06 46.92
CA ALA A 10 -45.56 38.70 45.91
C ALA A 10 -45.15 37.62 44.90
N ALA A 11 -45.75 37.66 43.71
CA ALA A 11 -45.36 36.81 42.59
C ALA A 11 -44.01 37.32 42.05
N LEU A 12 -42.94 36.57 42.33
CA LEU A 12 -41.64 36.78 41.69
C LEU A 12 -41.69 36.08 40.32
N ALA A 13 -41.75 36.86 39.24
CA ALA A 13 -41.50 36.36 37.90
C ALA A 13 -39.99 36.18 37.72
N THR A 14 -39.49 34.95 37.90
CA THR A 14 -38.12 34.57 37.52
C THR A 14 -38.06 34.38 36.01
N ALA A 15 -37.57 35.39 35.30
CA ALA A 15 -37.16 35.25 33.91
C ALA A 15 -35.90 34.36 33.85
N THR A 16 -36.06 33.08 33.51
CA THR A 16 -34.95 32.21 33.12
C THR A 16 -34.42 32.66 31.76
N ALA A 17 -33.37 33.47 31.76
CA ALA A 17 -32.56 33.72 30.58
C ALA A 17 -31.83 32.42 30.21
N ALA A 18 -32.33 31.71 29.21
CA ALA A 18 -31.60 30.60 28.61
C ALA A 18 -30.40 31.20 27.85
N LEU A 19 -29.21 31.14 28.47
CA LEU A 19 -27.96 31.38 27.76
C LEU A 19 -27.74 30.22 26.78
N CYS A 20 -28.14 30.42 25.52
CA CYS A 20 -27.60 29.64 24.42
C CYS A 20 -26.13 30.01 24.28
N VAL A 21 -25.24 29.25 24.94
CA VAL A 21 -23.81 29.29 24.64
C VAL A 21 -23.65 28.68 23.27
N ILE A 22 -23.52 29.54 22.25
CA ILE A 22 -23.05 29.12 20.93
C ILE A 22 -21.61 28.67 21.15
N ALA A 23 -21.38 27.37 21.26
CA ALA A 23 -20.03 26.82 21.29
C ALA A 23 -19.32 27.27 20.00
N ALA A 24 -18.31 28.13 20.13
CA ALA A 24 -17.52 28.56 18.99
C ALA A 24 -16.86 27.33 18.35
N ALA A 25 -16.93 27.24 17.02
CA ALA A 25 -16.25 26.17 16.30
C ALA A 25 -14.75 26.19 16.65
N PRO A 26 -14.11 25.01 16.85
CA PRO A 26 -12.70 24.94 17.20
C PRO A 26 -11.86 25.67 16.14
N ALA A 27 -10.88 26.45 16.62
CA ALA A 27 -9.99 27.22 15.75
C ALA A 27 -9.23 26.28 14.79
N PRO A 28 -8.97 26.69 13.54
CA PRO A 28 -8.17 25.90 12.62
C PRO A 28 -6.77 25.65 13.18
N SER A 29 -6.29 24.42 13.06
CA SER A 29 -4.98 23.97 13.54
C SER A 29 -4.20 23.24 12.43
N PRO A 30 -2.86 23.16 12.52
CA PRO A 30 -2.08 22.34 11.60
C PRO A 30 -2.49 20.85 11.68
N GLY A 31 -2.43 20.15 10.55
CA GLY A 31 -2.35 18.69 10.53
C GLY A 31 -1.04 18.21 11.18
N SER A 32 -0.98 16.93 11.54
CA SER A 32 0.28 16.34 12.01
C SER A 32 1.22 16.11 10.83
N ALA A 33 2.52 16.32 11.06
CA ALA A 33 3.57 16.14 10.06
C ALA A 33 3.71 14.67 9.60
N GLY A 34 3.53 13.72 10.53
CA GLY A 34 3.50 12.27 10.27
C GLY A 34 2.11 11.68 10.54
N ILE A 35 1.84 10.49 9.99
CA ILE A 35 0.60 9.73 10.27
C ILE A 35 0.63 8.95 11.59
N GLY A 36 1.82 8.83 12.22
CA GLY A 36 2.00 8.21 13.53
C GLY A 36 2.49 6.76 13.52
N ASP A 37 3.06 6.29 12.41
CA ASP A 37 3.73 4.98 12.36
C ASP A 37 5.10 5.04 13.07
N PRO A 38 5.40 4.10 13.98
CA PRO A 38 6.65 4.13 14.75
C PRO A 38 7.91 3.85 13.92
N TYR A 39 7.79 3.16 12.77
CA TYR A 39 8.93 2.88 11.89
C TYR A 39 9.24 4.07 11.00
N PHE A 40 8.21 4.85 10.64
CA PHE A 40 8.38 6.06 9.84
C PHE A 40 7.55 7.23 10.41
N PRO A 41 8.00 7.84 11.53
CA PRO A 41 7.21 8.82 12.28
C PRO A 41 7.02 10.16 11.55
N GLN A 42 7.70 10.38 10.42
CA GLN A 42 7.59 11.59 9.59
C GLN A 42 6.94 11.30 8.23
N LEU A 43 6.50 10.07 7.97
CA LEU A 43 5.84 9.73 6.70
C LEU A 43 4.33 9.62 6.87
N GLY A 44 3.63 9.88 5.76
CA GLY A 44 2.19 10.06 5.78
C GLY A 44 1.83 11.33 6.53
N ASN A 45 0.64 11.87 6.30
CA ASN A 45 0.29 13.19 6.82
C ASN A 45 -1.05 13.14 7.54
N GLY A 46 -1.16 13.89 8.63
CA GLY A 46 -2.41 13.97 9.39
C GLY A 46 -3.27 15.16 9.00
N GLY A 47 -4.50 15.13 9.50
CA GLY A 47 -5.45 16.23 9.33
C GLY A 47 -6.25 16.18 8.03
N PHE A 48 -5.93 15.28 7.11
CA PHE A 48 -6.74 14.94 5.95
C PHE A 48 -6.73 13.44 5.65
N ASP A 49 -7.62 13.04 4.74
CA ASP A 49 -7.78 11.70 4.17
C ASP A 49 -7.71 11.85 2.64
N ALA A 50 -6.74 11.21 1.98
CA ALA A 50 -6.57 11.30 0.54
C ALA A 50 -7.62 10.43 -0.17
N LEU A 51 -8.39 11.03 -1.07
CA LEU A 51 -9.45 10.32 -1.80
C LEU A 51 -9.01 9.93 -3.21
N HIS A 52 -8.19 10.77 -3.85
CA HIS A 52 -7.75 10.56 -5.21
C HIS A 52 -6.44 11.31 -5.51
N TYR A 53 -5.56 10.66 -6.27
CA TYR A 53 -4.37 11.28 -6.88
C TYR A 53 -4.51 11.31 -8.41
N GLY A 54 -4.45 12.52 -8.98
CA GLY A 54 -4.22 12.74 -10.40
C GLY A 54 -2.74 13.06 -10.64
N LEU A 55 -2.00 12.14 -11.26
CA LEU A 55 -0.58 12.28 -11.54
C LEU A 55 -0.37 12.52 -13.03
N ASP A 56 0.06 13.73 -13.41
CA ASP A 56 0.54 14.02 -14.76
C ASP A 56 2.07 14.10 -14.72
N ILE A 57 2.76 13.10 -15.29
CA ILE A 57 4.21 13.05 -15.31
C ILE A 57 4.77 13.03 -16.72
N ALA A 58 5.92 13.69 -16.92
CA ALA A 58 6.72 13.62 -18.12
C ALA A 58 8.15 13.24 -17.73
N TYR A 59 8.66 12.15 -18.30
CA TYR A 59 10.02 11.67 -18.02
C TYR A 59 10.84 11.58 -19.30
N ASN A 60 12.07 12.09 -19.25
CA ASN A 60 13.03 11.98 -20.34
C ASN A 60 14.25 11.15 -19.89
N PRO A 61 14.37 9.88 -20.33
CA PRO A 61 15.46 8.96 -19.95
C PRO A 61 16.86 9.48 -20.29
N ASP A 62 17.02 10.24 -21.38
CA ASP A 62 18.31 10.79 -21.81
C ASP A 62 18.86 11.77 -20.76
N THR A 63 17.98 12.56 -20.16
CA THR A 63 18.33 13.56 -19.13
C THR A 63 18.12 13.06 -17.71
N GLY A 64 17.36 11.98 -17.52
CA GLY A 64 16.86 11.54 -16.21
C GLY A 64 15.85 12.49 -15.57
N ARG A 65 15.39 13.53 -16.28
CA ARG A 65 14.49 14.54 -15.72
C ARG A 65 13.05 14.06 -15.69
N LEU A 66 12.42 14.21 -14.53
CA LEU A 66 10.99 14.09 -14.30
C LEU A 66 10.40 15.49 -14.08
N ASP A 67 9.38 15.83 -14.85
CA ASP A 67 8.51 16.99 -14.59
C ASP A 67 7.11 16.47 -14.26
N GLY A 68 6.54 16.94 -13.14
CA GLY A 68 5.32 16.40 -12.58
C GLY A 68 4.31 17.45 -12.17
N ARG A 69 3.03 17.08 -12.26
CA ARG A 69 1.91 17.78 -11.65
C ARG A 69 1.04 16.77 -10.93
N THR A 70 0.99 16.87 -9.61
CA THR A 70 0.10 16.07 -8.78
C THR A 70 -1.09 16.90 -8.37
N THR A 71 -2.29 16.36 -8.56
CA THR A 71 -3.53 16.89 -7.99
C THR A 71 -4.08 15.90 -6.97
N VAL A 72 -4.07 16.26 -5.70
CA VAL A 72 -4.67 15.46 -4.61
C VAL A 72 -6.08 15.98 -4.37
N THR A 73 -7.07 15.09 -4.38
CA THR A 73 -8.39 15.37 -3.81
C THR A 73 -8.43 14.73 -2.42
N ALA A 74 -8.66 15.54 -1.39
CA ALA A 74 -8.61 15.08 0.00
C ALA A 74 -9.81 15.60 0.80
N ARG A 75 -10.14 14.92 1.90
CA ARG A 75 -11.13 15.35 2.89
C ARG A 75 -10.42 15.78 4.15
N ALA A 76 -10.68 17.00 4.64
CA ALA A 76 -10.14 17.44 5.91
C ALA A 76 -10.78 16.65 7.06
N THR A 77 -9.97 16.12 7.99
CA THR A 77 -10.44 15.40 9.18
C THR A 77 -10.54 16.30 10.42
N GLN A 78 -10.12 17.56 10.28
CA GLN A 78 -10.23 18.63 11.26
C GLN A 78 -10.34 19.99 10.54
N ASN A 79 -10.56 21.08 11.26
CA ASN A 79 -10.37 22.43 10.70
C ASN A 79 -8.86 22.67 10.51
N LEU A 80 -8.38 22.71 9.27
CA LEU A 80 -6.95 22.80 8.95
C LEU A 80 -6.50 24.23 8.66
N SER A 81 -5.45 24.67 9.36
CA SER A 81 -4.69 25.88 9.02
C SER A 81 -3.52 25.59 8.06
N SER A 82 -3.00 24.37 8.09
CA SER A 82 -1.93 23.86 7.21
C SER A 82 -1.92 22.34 7.25
N PHE A 83 -1.29 21.71 6.27
CA PHE A 83 -1.06 20.26 6.20
C PHE A 83 0.23 20.00 5.42
N ASP A 84 0.74 18.78 5.46
CA ASP A 84 2.03 18.42 4.89
C ASP A 84 1.84 17.36 3.76
N LEU A 85 2.84 17.24 2.88
CA LEU A 85 2.96 16.18 1.88
C LEU A 85 4.43 15.75 1.78
N ASP A 86 4.67 14.46 1.62
CA ASP A 86 5.98 13.85 1.43
C ASP A 86 6.44 14.02 -0.03
N LEU A 87 7.61 14.65 -0.25
CA LEU A 87 8.27 14.70 -1.56
C LEU A 87 9.79 14.74 -1.40
N GLN A 88 10.43 13.62 -1.69
CA GLN A 88 11.87 13.45 -1.62
C GLN A 88 12.54 14.01 -2.88
N GLN A 89 13.64 14.75 -2.67
CA GLN A 89 14.64 15.15 -3.69
C GLN A 89 14.17 16.09 -4.84
N LEU A 90 12.88 16.14 -5.17
CA LEU A 90 12.35 16.96 -6.26
C LEU A 90 12.03 18.39 -5.81
N THR A 91 12.13 19.34 -6.74
CA THR A 91 11.89 20.76 -6.46
C THR A 91 10.45 21.12 -6.74
N VAL A 92 9.78 21.74 -5.75
CA VAL A 92 8.43 22.29 -5.91
C VAL A 92 8.50 23.67 -6.56
N ALA A 93 7.80 23.83 -7.68
CA ALA A 93 7.68 25.11 -8.38
C ALA A 93 6.48 25.93 -7.87
N SER A 94 5.33 25.28 -7.64
CA SER A 94 4.14 25.95 -7.15
C SER A 94 3.17 25.00 -6.43
N VAL A 95 2.36 25.57 -5.55
CA VAL A 95 1.26 24.88 -4.86
C VAL A 95 -0.01 25.74 -4.94
N GLU A 96 -1.12 25.10 -5.31
CA GLU A 96 -2.46 25.67 -5.26
C GLU A 96 -3.36 24.82 -4.37
N VAL A 97 -4.20 25.46 -3.57
CA VAL A 97 -5.27 24.80 -2.81
C VAL A 97 -6.61 25.38 -3.24
N ASN A 98 -7.53 24.54 -3.69
CA ASN A 98 -8.81 24.93 -4.29
C ASN A 98 -8.67 25.98 -5.42
N GLY A 99 -7.61 25.86 -6.23
CA GLY A 99 -7.31 26.77 -7.33
C GLY A 99 -6.73 28.13 -6.90
N ALA A 100 -6.56 28.39 -5.61
CA ALA A 100 -5.89 29.59 -5.10
C ALA A 100 -4.44 29.26 -4.72
N ARG A 101 -3.51 30.19 -5.00
CA ARG A 101 -2.10 30.02 -4.62
C ARG A 101 -1.95 29.82 -3.11
N ALA A 102 -1.24 28.76 -2.72
CA ALA A 102 -0.88 28.49 -1.33
C ALA A 102 0.59 28.85 -1.07
N ARG A 103 0.92 29.16 0.19
CA ARG A 103 2.33 29.23 0.61
C ARG A 103 2.81 27.82 0.94
N PHE A 104 4.08 27.56 0.74
CA PHE A 104 4.70 26.32 1.18
C PHE A 104 6.10 26.55 1.73
N THR A 105 6.52 25.68 2.64
CA THR A 105 7.90 25.59 3.15
C THR A 105 8.34 24.13 3.10
N ARG A 106 9.65 23.89 3.02
CA ARG A 106 10.22 22.54 3.01
C ARG A 106 11.07 22.30 4.26
N SER A 107 10.93 21.13 4.86
CA SER A 107 11.80 20.64 5.93
C SER A 107 12.16 19.19 5.66
N GLY A 108 13.41 18.93 5.26
CA GLY A 108 13.81 17.60 4.80
C GLY A 108 12.98 17.16 3.59
N ASP A 109 12.21 16.09 3.77
CA ASP A 109 11.36 15.49 2.75
C ASP A 109 9.88 15.89 2.85
N GLU A 110 9.52 16.68 3.85
CA GLU A 110 8.16 17.20 4.02
C GLU A 110 7.98 18.58 3.38
N ILE A 111 6.85 18.77 2.69
CA ILE A 111 6.38 20.06 2.21
C ILE A 111 5.17 20.49 3.03
N ARG A 112 5.34 21.50 3.87
CA ARG A 112 4.24 22.12 4.60
C ARG A 112 3.50 23.11 3.72
N ILE A 113 2.20 22.92 3.55
CA ILE A 113 1.32 23.74 2.72
C ILE A 113 0.38 24.56 3.61
N THR A 114 0.38 25.88 3.41
CA THR A 114 -0.54 26.81 4.09
C THR A 114 -1.52 27.40 3.07
N PRO A 115 -2.80 26.98 3.07
CA PRO A 115 -3.82 27.53 2.19
C PRO A 115 -4.11 29.01 2.50
N ALA A 116 -4.74 29.72 1.54
CA ALA A 116 -5.10 31.13 1.71
C ALA A 116 -6.17 31.37 2.81
N GLY A 117 -7.01 30.37 3.05
CA GLY A 117 -7.97 30.32 4.14
C GLY A 117 -8.07 28.90 4.70
N PRO A 118 -8.58 28.74 5.93
CA PRO A 118 -8.64 27.44 6.57
C PRO A 118 -9.57 26.46 5.83
N LEU A 119 -9.20 25.18 5.83
CA LEU A 119 -10.02 24.11 5.30
C LEU A 119 -10.92 23.59 6.43
N ARG A 120 -12.22 23.42 6.16
CA ARG A 120 -13.17 23.02 7.20
C ARG A 120 -13.23 21.50 7.31
N GLU A 121 -13.35 21.01 8.54
CA GLU A 121 -13.56 19.59 8.83
C GLU A 121 -14.70 18.98 7.98
N GLY A 122 -14.48 17.77 7.49
CA GLY A 122 -15.42 17.01 6.67
C GLY A 122 -15.55 17.50 5.23
N ARG A 123 -14.99 18.67 4.88
CA ARG A 123 -15.04 19.22 3.52
C ARG A 123 -13.92 18.66 2.65
N THR A 124 -14.27 18.37 1.40
CA THR A 124 -13.31 18.03 0.36
C THR A 124 -12.60 19.29 -0.12
N PHE A 125 -11.31 19.18 -0.40
CA PHE A 125 -10.47 20.20 -1.01
C PHE A 125 -9.54 19.57 -2.04
N THR A 126 -8.97 20.39 -2.91
CA THR A 126 -7.96 19.97 -3.88
C THR A 126 -6.64 20.66 -3.63
N VAL A 127 -5.54 19.92 -3.81
CA VAL A 127 -4.17 20.42 -3.75
C VAL A 127 -3.51 20.11 -5.07
N ARG A 128 -2.95 21.12 -5.73
CA ARG A 128 -2.15 20.94 -6.94
C ARG A 128 -0.72 21.34 -6.67
N VAL A 129 0.20 20.43 -6.90
CA VAL A 129 1.65 20.65 -6.76
C VAL A 129 2.30 20.49 -8.12
N VAL A 130 3.04 21.50 -8.57
CA VAL A 130 3.89 21.42 -9.76
C VAL A 130 5.33 21.29 -9.29
N TYR A 131 6.05 20.29 -9.80
CA TYR A 131 7.38 19.94 -9.34
C TYR A 131 8.23 19.33 -10.46
N GLY A 132 9.53 19.20 -10.23
CA GLY A 132 10.42 18.50 -11.15
C GLY A 132 11.86 18.42 -10.67
N GLY A 133 12.66 17.65 -11.39
CA GLY A 133 14.06 17.39 -11.05
C GLY A 133 14.56 16.07 -11.62
N VAL A 134 15.69 15.59 -11.10
CA VAL A 134 16.22 14.26 -11.39
C VAL A 134 16.02 13.40 -10.14
N PRO A 135 14.95 12.60 -10.08
CA PRO A 135 14.72 11.70 -8.94
C PRO A 135 15.85 10.69 -8.80
N GLN A 136 16.16 10.31 -7.57
CA GLN A 136 17.09 9.24 -7.21
C GLN A 136 16.34 8.17 -6.43
N ALA A 137 16.76 6.92 -6.63
CA ALA A 137 16.36 5.82 -5.77
C ALA A 137 16.78 6.09 -4.32
N LEU A 138 16.05 5.49 -3.39
CA LEU A 138 16.47 5.38 -2.00
C LEU A 138 17.37 4.16 -1.86
N SER A 139 18.28 4.22 -0.90
CA SER A 139 19.20 3.14 -0.57
C SER A 139 19.22 2.95 0.94
N GLY A 140 19.48 1.74 1.42
CA GLY A 140 19.60 1.49 2.85
C GLY A 140 19.35 0.03 3.24
N PRO A 141 19.43 -0.30 4.53
CA PRO A 141 19.31 -1.69 4.99
C PRO A 141 17.89 -2.26 4.85
N ILE A 142 16.88 -1.40 4.70
CA ILE A 142 15.45 -1.77 4.76
C ILE A 142 15.13 -2.81 3.67
N VAL A 143 15.41 -2.51 2.40
CA VAL A 143 15.05 -3.37 1.26
C VAL A 143 16.26 -4.21 0.87
N PHE A 144 16.65 -5.16 1.72
CA PHE A 144 17.75 -6.11 1.47
C PHE A 144 19.12 -5.47 1.15
N GLY A 145 19.32 -4.19 1.46
CA GLY A 145 20.50 -3.43 1.03
C GLY A 145 20.47 -2.95 -0.42
N SER A 146 19.38 -3.16 -1.15
CA SER A 146 19.15 -2.73 -2.52
C SER A 146 18.66 -1.28 -2.61
N ASP A 147 18.84 -0.71 -3.80
CA ASP A 147 18.18 0.53 -4.20
C ASP A 147 16.69 0.27 -4.53
N TYR A 148 15.80 1.21 -4.19
CA TYR A 148 14.36 1.12 -4.43
C TYR A 148 13.75 2.51 -4.70
N GLY A 149 12.51 2.56 -5.19
CA GLY A 149 11.83 3.79 -5.63
C GLY A 149 11.97 4.03 -7.13
N TRP A 150 12.39 5.23 -7.50
CA TRP A 150 12.59 5.63 -8.89
C TRP A 150 13.96 5.17 -9.44
N MET A 151 14.00 4.00 -10.05
CA MET A 151 15.25 3.37 -10.52
C MET A 151 15.41 3.51 -12.03
N LYS A 152 16.41 4.29 -12.46
CA LYS A 152 16.69 4.50 -13.88
C LYS A 152 17.17 3.20 -14.55
N THR A 153 16.48 2.78 -15.60
CA THR A 153 16.93 1.71 -16.51
C THR A 153 17.71 2.29 -17.69
N LYS A 154 18.19 1.43 -18.59
CA LYS A 154 18.95 1.86 -19.77
C LYS A 154 18.14 2.76 -20.71
N ASP A 155 16.85 2.51 -20.86
CA ASP A 155 15.97 3.22 -21.79
C ASP A 155 14.78 3.92 -21.11
N GLY A 156 14.64 3.79 -19.78
CA GLY A 156 13.65 4.54 -19.03
C GLY A 156 13.78 4.42 -17.51
N VAL A 157 12.77 3.85 -16.86
CA VAL A 157 12.66 3.74 -15.40
C VAL A 157 11.84 2.53 -14.99
N PHE A 158 12.29 1.85 -13.94
CA PHE A 158 11.57 0.85 -13.17
C PHE A 158 11.18 1.48 -11.82
N VAL A 159 9.89 1.42 -11.45
CA VAL A 159 9.37 2.09 -10.24
C VAL A 159 8.77 1.07 -9.29
N ALA A 160 9.41 0.89 -8.14
CA ALA A 160 8.96 -0.01 -7.08
C ALA A 160 9.23 0.63 -5.72
N CYS A 161 8.18 1.00 -4.97
CA CYS A 161 8.27 2.05 -3.97
C CYS A 161 8.10 1.62 -2.51
N GLU A 162 7.96 0.32 -2.21
CA GLU A 162 7.83 -0.13 -0.81
C GLU A 162 9.15 0.09 -0.03
N PRO A 163 9.09 0.52 1.25
CA PRO A 163 7.91 0.93 2.02
C PRO A 163 7.55 2.43 1.89
N ASN A 164 8.47 3.26 1.39
CA ASN A 164 8.41 4.71 1.58
C ASN A 164 9.00 5.54 0.42
N ALA A 165 9.01 5.00 -0.78
CA ALA A 165 9.66 5.64 -1.91
C ALA A 165 8.68 6.18 -2.96
N ALA A 166 7.37 6.26 -2.68
CA ALA A 166 6.41 6.90 -3.59
C ALA A 166 6.71 8.40 -3.71
N SER A 167 7.08 9.00 -2.58
CA SER A 167 7.56 10.37 -2.47
C SER A 167 8.84 10.68 -3.25
N THR A 168 9.55 9.69 -3.82
CA THR A 168 10.66 9.96 -4.77
C THR A 168 10.20 10.51 -6.11
N TRP A 169 8.91 10.37 -6.47
CA TRP A 169 8.41 10.76 -7.79
C TRP A 169 7.08 11.52 -7.79
N PHE A 170 6.34 11.53 -6.69
CA PHE A 170 5.18 12.42 -6.53
C PHE A 170 4.90 12.83 -5.08
N PRO A 171 4.42 14.06 -4.85
CA PRO A 171 4.03 14.49 -3.50
C PRO A 171 2.81 13.71 -3.02
N SER A 172 2.91 13.11 -1.84
CA SER A 172 1.87 12.20 -1.33
C SER A 172 1.79 12.15 0.20
N SER A 173 0.79 11.47 0.72
CA SER A 173 0.75 11.00 2.10
C SER A 173 1.32 9.59 2.13
N ASP A 174 2.64 9.46 2.25
CA ASP A 174 3.39 8.26 1.85
C ASP A 174 3.34 7.15 2.92
N HIS A 175 2.15 6.60 3.14
CA HIS A 175 1.92 5.53 4.11
C HIS A 175 0.77 4.60 3.68
N PRO A 176 0.85 3.28 3.93
CA PRO A 176 -0.17 2.32 3.52
C PRO A 176 -1.56 2.59 4.10
N SER A 177 -1.68 3.34 5.19
CA SER A 177 -2.95 3.66 5.84
C SER A 177 -3.76 4.80 5.21
N ASP A 178 -3.19 5.56 4.28
CA ASP A 178 -3.90 6.64 3.58
C ASP A 178 -4.05 6.28 2.09
N LYS A 179 -5.07 5.47 1.80
CA LYS A 179 -5.29 4.86 0.48
C LYS A 179 -6.22 5.71 -0.37
N ALA A 180 -5.90 5.84 -1.65
CA ALA A 180 -6.64 6.67 -2.59
C ALA A 180 -6.82 5.96 -3.95
N ALA A 181 -7.76 6.46 -4.76
CA ALA A 181 -7.85 6.09 -6.18
C ALA A 181 -6.83 6.90 -7.01
N PHE A 182 -6.46 6.41 -8.20
CA PHE A 182 -5.41 7.04 -9.00
C PHE A 182 -5.81 7.20 -10.48
N ASP A 183 -5.50 8.36 -11.04
CA ASP A 183 -5.40 8.59 -12.48
C ASP A 183 -3.96 8.99 -12.81
N ILE A 184 -3.26 8.17 -13.60
CA ILE A 184 -1.83 8.36 -13.89
C ILE A 184 -1.66 8.57 -15.39
N THR A 185 -1.25 9.77 -15.77
CA THR A 185 -0.92 10.14 -17.16
C THR A 185 0.60 10.21 -17.30
N ILE A 186 1.14 9.33 -18.14
CA ILE A 186 2.58 9.21 -18.38
C ILE A 186 2.90 9.72 -19.77
N LYS A 187 3.76 10.73 -19.85
CA LYS A 187 4.34 11.23 -21.10
C LYS A 187 5.80 10.78 -21.21
N ALA A 188 6.09 9.97 -22.22
CA ALA A 188 7.43 9.46 -22.52
C ALA A 188 7.83 9.81 -23.96
N PRO A 189 9.13 9.78 -24.32
CA PRO A 189 9.57 9.84 -25.71
C PRO A 189 8.85 8.83 -26.61
N LYS A 190 8.61 9.20 -27.87
CA LYS A 190 7.98 8.33 -28.86
C LYS A 190 8.78 7.02 -29.01
N GLY A 191 8.08 5.90 -29.00
CA GLY A 191 8.67 4.56 -29.07
C GLY A 191 8.91 3.90 -27.72
N LEU A 192 8.75 4.64 -26.61
CA LEU A 192 8.65 4.07 -25.27
C LEU A 192 7.19 3.94 -24.85
N THR A 193 6.94 2.95 -24.00
CA THR A 193 5.63 2.64 -23.42
C THR A 193 5.69 2.95 -21.92
N GLY A 194 4.78 3.80 -21.43
CA GLY A 194 4.56 4.00 -20.00
C GLY A 194 3.47 3.08 -19.49
N VAL A 195 3.80 2.21 -18.54
CA VAL A 195 2.90 1.23 -17.90
C VAL A 195 2.66 1.62 -16.44
N SER A 196 1.42 1.50 -15.99
CA SER A 196 1.01 1.87 -14.63
C SER A 196 -0.16 0.99 -14.15
N ASN A 197 -0.64 1.23 -12.94
CA ASN A 197 -1.68 0.47 -12.27
C ASN A 197 -3.05 0.59 -12.97
N GLY A 198 -3.94 -0.37 -12.70
CA GLY A 198 -5.32 -0.37 -13.16
C GLY A 198 -5.46 -0.47 -14.69
N ARG A 199 -6.50 0.13 -15.26
CA ARG A 199 -6.84 0.02 -16.69
C ARG A 199 -6.14 1.07 -17.53
N LEU A 200 -5.55 0.67 -18.65
CA LEU A 200 -5.17 1.61 -19.72
C LEU A 200 -6.44 2.17 -20.39
N LEU A 201 -6.69 3.46 -20.22
CA LEU A 201 -7.86 4.13 -20.79
C LEU A 201 -7.59 4.70 -22.17
N SER A 202 -6.40 5.24 -22.40
CA SER A 202 -6.02 5.77 -23.71
C SER A 202 -4.51 5.82 -23.91
N THR A 203 -4.10 5.71 -25.17
CA THR A 203 -2.75 6.01 -25.63
C THR A 203 -2.85 6.97 -26.81
N ARG A 204 -2.05 8.04 -26.81
CA ARG A 204 -1.99 9.00 -27.91
C ARG A 204 -0.56 9.47 -28.17
N THR A 205 -0.28 9.78 -29.43
CA THR A 205 0.97 10.47 -29.81
C THR A 205 0.77 11.98 -29.69
N GLN A 206 1.72 12.67 -29.07
CA GLN A 206 1.75 14.12 -28.96
C GLN A 206 3.14 14.64 -29.37
N GLY A 207 3.29 15.04 -30.63
CA GLY A 207 4.59 15.43 -31.19
C GLY A 207 5.61 14.29 -31.14
N ALA A 208 6.73 14.51 -30.44
CA ALA A 208 7.78 13.51 -30.23
C ALA A 208 7.56 12.63 -28.98
N SER A 209 6.35 12.62 -28.41
CA SER A 209 6.02 11.85 -27.20
C SER A 209 4.87 10.87 -27.41
N THR A 210 4.90 9.77 -26.66
CA THR A 210 3.75 8.90 -26.40
C THR A 210 3.16 9.29 -25.04
N VAL A 211 1.85 9.41 -24.96
CA VAL A 211 1.13 9.69 -23.71
C VAL A 211 0.14 8.55 -23.44
N SER A 212 0.32 7.84 -22.32
CA SER A 212 -0.61 6.84 -21.81
C SER A 212 -1.37 7.38 -20.60
N HIS A 213 -2.65 7.04 -20.47
CA HIS A 213 -3.48 7.40 -19.32
C HIS A 213 -4.07 6.12 -18.71
N TRP A 214 -3.71 5.91 -17.46
CA TRP A 214 -4.07 4.76 -16.63
C TRP A 214 -5.01 5.18 -15.50
N ARG A 215 -5.87 4.26 -15.08
CA ARG A 215 -6.77 4.47 -13.94
C ARG A 215 -6.84 3.25 -13.05
N GLU A 216 -6.53 3.46 -11.78
CA GLU A 216 -6.84 2.54 -10.69
C GLU A 216 -8.02 3.12 -9.88
N SER A 217 -9.19 2.51 -10.01
CA SER A 217 -10.44 2.99 -9.42
C SER A 217 -10.64 2.50 -7.98
N ARG A 218 -9.83 1.55 -7.52
CA ARG A 218 -9.86 0.98 -6.18
C ARG A 218 -8.80 1.63 -5.30
N GLN A 219 -9.06 1.68 -4.00
CA GLN A 219 -8.14 2.32 -3.06
C GLN A 219 -6.80 1.59 -3.04
N MET A 220 -5.74 2.34 -3.30
CA MET A 220 -4.36 1.89 -3.42
C MET A 220 -3.48 2.67 -2.44
N ALA A 221 -2.56 1.98 -1.77
CA ALA A 221 -1.50 2.62 -0.98
C ALA A 221 -0.50 3.32 -1.92
N THR A 222 0.14 4.41 -1.47
CA THR A 222 1.07 5.20 -2.30
C THR A 222 2.24 4.39 -2.83
N TYR A 223 2.82 3.51 -2.02
CA TYR A 223 3.96 2.69 -2.40
C TYR A 223 3.67 1.68 -3.53
N LEU A 224 2.39 1.37 -3.75
CA LEU A 224 1.93 0.46 -4.80
C LEU A 224 1.80 1.15 -6.17
N ALA A 225 1.81 2.48 -6.20
CA ALA A 225 1.77 3.25 -7.42
C ALA A 225 3.07 3.06 -8.21
N THR A 226 2.95 2.70 -9.49
CA THR A 226 4.09 2.49 -10.39
C THR A 226 3.93 3.27 -11.69
N ALA A 227 5.07 3.61 -12.30
CA ALA A 227 5.15 4.28 -13.59
C ALA A 227 6.39 3.81 -14.37
N SER A 228 6.47 2.51 -14.66
CA SER A 228 7.57 1.97 -15.46
C SER A 228 7.51 2.46 -16.90
N ILE A 229 8.63 2.92 -17.41
CA ILE A 229 8.77 3.46 -18.77
C ILE A 229 9.94 2.76 -19.43
N GLY A 230 9.73 2.23 -20.63
CA GLY A 230 10.78 1.53 -21.37
C GLY A 230 10.22 0.97 -22.68
N LYS A 231 10.98 0.11 -23.31
CA LYS A 231 10.46 -0.75 -24.38
C LYS A 231 9.76 -1.95 -23.76
N PHE A 232 8.53 -2.19 -24.18
CA PHE A 232 7.75 -3.33 -23.71
C PHE A 232 7.02 -4.02 -24.85
N ASP A 233 7.14 -5.34 -24.91
CA ASP A 233 6.22 -6.19 -25.64
C ASP A 233 5.00 -6.45 -24.75
N VAL A 234 3.83 -6.00 -25.23
CA VAL A 234 2.59 -6.02 -24.46
C VAL A 234 1.66 -7.12 -24.94
N ARG A 235 1.24 -7.98 -24.02
CA ARG A 235 0.20 -9.01 -24.25
C ARG A 235 -1.02 -8.69 -23.39
N THR A 236 -2.18 -8.59 -24.02
CA THR A 236 -3.46 -8.35 -23.35
C THR A 236 -4.46 -9.46 -23.63
N GLY A 237 -5.44 -9.62 -22.75
CA GLY A 237 -6.52 -10.60 -22.92
C GLY A 237 -7.38 -10.73 -21.67
N ARG A 238 -7.78 -11.98 -21.38
CA ARG A 238 -8.48 -12.35 -20.16
C ARG A 238 -7.88 -13.63 -19.57
N THR A 239 -7.97 -13.77 -18.25
CA THR A 239 -7.76 -15.04 -17.56
C THR A 239 -8.88 -16.04 -17.92
N PRO A 240 -8.69 -17.35 -17.69
CA PRO A 240 -9.74 -18.34 -17.88
C PRO A 240 -11.08 -18.00 -17.19
N ALA A 241 -11.06 -17.41 -16.01
CA ALA A 241 -12.26 -16.96 -15.28
C ALA A 241 -12.80 -15.59 -15.74
N GLY A 242 -12.14 -14.95 -16.71
CA GLY A 242 -12.62 -13.75 -17.38
C GLY A 242 -12.07 -12.43 -16.85
N THR A 243 -11.17 -12.43 -15.87
CA THR A 243 -10.50 -11.21 -15.37
C THR A 243 -9.64 -10.63 -16.49
N PRO A 244 -9.76 -9.35 -16.85
CA PRO A 244 -8.85 -8.75 -17.83
C PRO A 244 -7.40 -8.86 -17.38
N ILE A 245 -6.47 -9.04 -18.33
CA ILE A 245 -5.04 -9.16 -18.05
C ILE A 245 -4.22 -8.30 -19.01
N TYR A 246 -3.21 -7.62 -18.46
CA TYR A 246 -2.22 -6.84 -19.20
C TYR A 246 -0.81 -7.20 -18.70
N VAL A 247 0.02 -7.75 -19.58
CA VAL A 247 1.42 -8.10 -19.27
C VAL A 247 2.34 -7.35 -20.20
N ALA A 248 3.29 -6.62 -19.63
CA ALA A 248 4.36 -5.92 -20.34
C ALA A 248 5.70 -6.53 -19.95
N ILE A 249 6.49 -6.93 -20.94
CA ILE A 249 7.82 -7.53 -20.73
C ILE A 249 8.83 -6.81 -21.61
N ASP A 250 9.96 -6.42 -21.04
CA ASP A 250 11.06 -5.86 -21.82
C ASP A 250 11.54 -6.91 -22.85
N PRO A 251 11.53 -6.59 -24.16
CA PRO A 251 11.94 -7.53 -25.21
C PRO A 251 13.39 -8.02 -25.08
N VAL A 252 14.29 -7.28 -24.39
CA VAL A 252 15.65 -7.75 -24.07
C VAL A 252 15.63 -9.03 -23.23
N LEU A 253 14.57 -9.23 -22.45
CA LEU A 253 14.39 -10.40 -21.59
C LEU A 253 13.71 -11.56 -22.32
N ALA A 254 13.39 -11.44 -23.61
CA ALA A 254 12.83 -12.54 -24.38
C ALA A 254 13.76 -13.77 -24.34
N GLY A 255 13.25 -14.90 -23.84
CA GLY A 255 14.02 -16.14 -23.69
C GLY A 255 15.05 -16.15 -22.56
N SER A 256 15.14 -15.10 -21.74
CA SER A 256 16.04 -15.05 -20.55
C SER A 256 15.65 -16.06 -19.47
N ASN A 257 14.40 -16.54 -19.48
CA ASN A 257 13.94 -17.64 -18.66
C ASN A 257 12.81 -18.42 -19.36
N ALA A 258 12.44 -19.58 -18.79
CA ALA A 258 11.42 -20.47 -19.34
C ALA A 258 9.99 -20.20 -18.81
N VAL A 259 9.81 -19.19 -17.96
CA VAL A 259 8.51 -18.93 -17.31
C VAL A 259 7.61 -18.12 -18.25
N ASP A 260 6.45 -18.68 -18.61
CA ASP A 260 5.39 -17.92 -19.27
C ASP A 260 4.67 -17.05 -18.22
N VAL A 261 5.16 -15.82 -18.07
CA VAL A 261 4.63 -14.84 -17.10
C VAL A 261 3.13 -14.65 -17.30
N TYR A 262 2.64 -14.54 -18.53
CA TYR A 262 1.22 -14.33 -18.80
C TYR A 262 0.38 -15.52 -18.35
N ALA A 263 0.82 -16.75 -18.67
CA ALA A 263 0.07 -17.95 -18.29
C ALA A 263 0.02 -18.15 -16.77
N VAL A 264 1.16 -18.01 -16.09
CA VAL A 264 1.23 -18.14 -14.62
C VAL A 264 0.41 -17.05 -13.94
N THR A 265 0.52 -15.79 -14.39
CA THR A 265 -0.27 -14.68 -13.85
C THR A 265 -1.77 -14.95 -13.98
N ALA A 266 -2.22 -15.45 -15.14
CA ALA A 266 -3.64 -15.74 -15.37
C ALA A 266 -4.15 -16.89 -14.50
N GLU A 267 -3.41 -18.00 -14.42
CA GLU A 267 -3.79 -19.18 -13.63
C GLU A 267 -3.81 -18.88 -12.13
N ALA A 268 -2.77 -18.20 -11.62
CA ALA A 268 -2.66 -17.83 -10.22
C ALA A 268 -3.76 -16.84 -9.79
N THR A 269 -4.07 -15.84 -10.63
CA THR A 269 -5.19 -14.91 -10.35
C THR A 269 -6.50 -15.65 -10.13
N ASP A 270 -6.80 -16.64 -10.98
CA ASP A 270 -8.04 -17.41 -10.90
C ASP A 270 -8.03 -18.40 -9.72
N TYR A 271 -6.86 -18.97 -9.39
CA TYR A 271 -6.72 -19.87 -8.25
C TYR A 271 -6.83 -19.13 -6.91
N TRP A 272 -6.14 -18.00 -6.76
CA TRP A 272 -6.27 -17.09 -5.61
C TRP A 272 -7.68 -16.58 -5.44
N SER A 273 -8.39 -16.31 -6.54
CA SER A 273 -9.80 -15.92 -6.45
C SER A 273 -10.72 -16.98 -5.83
N LYS A 274 -10.36 -18.26 -5.92
CA LYS A 274 -11.12 -19.36 -5.30
C LYS A 274 -10.84 -19.47 -3.81
N LEU A 275 -9.59 -19.25 -3.39
CA LEU A 275 -9.16 -19.42 -1.99
C LEU A 275 -9.34 -18.17 -1.15
N PHE A 276 -9.02 -17.00 -1.70
CA PHE A 276 -8.96 -15.73 -0.99
C PHE A 276 -10.20 -14.85 -1.24
N GLY A 277 -11.12 -15.29 -2.10
CA GLY A 277 -12.30 -14.54 -2.51
C GLY A 277 -12.08 -13.75 -3.81
N PRO A 278 -13.09 -13.06 -4.36
CA PRO A 278 -13.03 -12.45 -5.69
C PRO A 278 -11.83 -11.53 -5.89
N TYR A 279 -11.23 -11.55 -7.08
CA TYR A 279 -10.13 -10.65 -7.44
C TYR A 279 -10.49 -9.19 -7.12
N PRO A 280 -9.62 -8.45 -6.40
CA PRO A 280 -9.99 -7.16 -5.86
C PRO A 280 -9.99 -6.02 -6.89
N PHE A 281 -9.30 -6.15 -8.02
CA PHE A 281 -9.10 -5.03 -8.98
C PHE A 281 -9.77 -5.27 -10.34
N GLU A 282 -9.72 -4.27 -11.23
CA GLU A 282 -10.38 -4.34 -12.54
C GLU A 282 -9.60 -5.10 -13.62
N GLU A 283 -8.30 -5.28 -13.42
CA GLU A 283 -7.38 -5.97 -14.33
C GLU A 283 -6.22 -6.55 -13.51
N THR A 284 -5.75 -7.74 -13.87
CA THR A 284 -4.51 -8.34 -13.35
C THR A 284 -3.37 -8.16 -14.35
N GLY A 285 -2.13 -8.50 -14.00
CA GLY A 285 -1.03 -8.34 -14.93
C GLY A 285 0.35 -8.52 -14.35
N ALA A 286 1.32 -8.02 -15.11
CA ALA A 286 2.73 -8.01 -14.75
C ALA A 286 3.48 -6.95 -15.55
N VAL A 287 4.51 -6.36 -14.95
CA VAL A 287 5.53 -5.55 -15.62
C VAL A 287 6.89 -6.18 -15.38
N VAL A 288 7.58 -6.61 -16.42
CA VAL A 288 8.94 -7.16 -16.31
C VAL A 288 9.90 -6.24 -17.06
N ASP A 289 10.86 -5.67 -16.35
CA ASP A 289 11.80 -4.68 -16.88
C ASP A 289 13.26 -5.11 -16.68
N ASP A 290 14.18 -4.66 -17.53
CA ASP A 290 15.61 -5.00 -17.45
C ASP A 290 16.33 -4.19 -16.35
N MET A 291 16.05 -4.55 -15.09
CA MET A 291 16.62 -3.92 -13.90
C MET A 291 17.18 -4.95 -12.89
N PRO A 292 18.07 -5.88 -13.29
CA PRO A 292 18.56 -6.95 -12.40
C PRO A 292 19.26 -6.44 -11.14
N GLN A 293 19.71 -5.18 -11.13
CA GLN A 293 20.37 -4.54 -10.00
C GLN A 293 19.43 -4.25 -8.83
N ALA A 294 18.12 -4.11 -9.06
CA ALA A 294 17.16 -3.98 -7.96
C ALA A 294 17.13 -5.27 -7.14
N GLY A 295 17.12 -6.43 -7.81
CA GLY A 295 17.25 -7.74 -7.19
C GLY A 295 16.00 -8.24 -6.46
N PHE A 296 14.88 -7.53 -6.57
CA PHE A 296 13.59 -7.89 -5.97
C PHE A 296 12.43 -7.71 -6.95
N SER A 297 11.27 -8.24 -6.57
CA SER A 297 9.98 -7.97 -7.22
C SER A 297 9.09 -7.23 -6.23
N LEU A 298 8.10 -6.51 -6.74
CA LEU A 298 7.14 -5.80 -5.90
C LEU A 298 5.73 -6.02 -6.42
N GLU A 299 4.78 -6.15 -5.52
CA GLU A 299 3.40 -6.52 -5.79
C GLU A 299 2.58 -5.46 -6.54
N THR A 300 3.14 -4.26 -6.75
CA THR A 300 2.52 -3.05 -7.35
C THR A 300 1.10 -3.28 -7.86
N GLN A 301 0.11 -2.72 -7.16
CA GLN A 301 -1.30 -3.07 -7.29
C GLN A 301 -1.76 -3.28 -8.74
N SER A 302 -2.51 -4.35 -8.98
CA SER A 302 -3.02 -4.84 -10.26
C SER A 302 -1.98 -5.44 -11.21
N LYS A 303 -0.70 -5.07 -11.10
CA LYS A 303 0.36 -5.46 -12.04
C LYS A 303 1.70 -5.54 -11.31
N PRO A 304 1.99 -6.64 -10.60
CA PRO A 304 3.30 -6.85 -10.02
C PRO A 304 4.46 -6.54 -10.96
N SER A 305 5.50 -5.93 -10.40
CA SER A 305 6.69 -5.45 -11.09
C SER A 305 7.89 -6.34 -10.78
N TYR A 306 8.58 -6.82 -11.81
CA TYR A 306 9.71 -7.75 -11.70
C TYR A 306 10.95 -7.13 -12.34
N SER A 307 12.04 -7.04 -11.58
CA SER A 307 13.29 -6.39 -12.00
C SER A 307 14.17 -7.26 -12.93
N ALA A 308 13.55 -8.00 -13.85
CA ALA A 308 14.08 -9.11 -14.66
C ALA A 308 14.14 -10.46 -13.94
N VAL A 309 14.44 -10.50 -12.65
CA VAL A 309 14.48 -11.75 -11.87
C VAL A 309 13.06 -12.20 -11.56
N ARG A 310 12.66 -13.37 -12.09
CA ARG A 310 11.29 -13.88 -11.95
C ARG A 310 11.26 -15.40 -12.04
N SER A 311 10.40 -16.00 -11.22
CA SER A 311 10.11 -17.44 -11.20
C SER A 311 8.60 -17.66 -11.08
N GLU A 312 8.13 -18.89 -11.32
CA GLU A 312 6.73 -19.25 -11.02
C GLU A 312 6.38 -18.94 -9.56
N SER A 313 7.26 -19.30 -8.61
CA SER A 313 7.09 -19.05 -7.16
C SER A 313 7.02 -17.56 -6.84
N THR A 314 7.83 -16.73 -7.49
CA THR A 314 7.81 -15.27 -7.32
C THR A 314 6.50 -14.70 -7.85
N ILE A 315 6.06 -15.10 -9.05
CA ILE A 315 4.83 -14.57 -9.64
C ILE A 315 3.60 -14.87 -8.76
N VAL A 316 3.53 -16.08 -8.20
CA VAL A 316 2.39 -16.46 -7.36
C VAL A 316 2.40 -15.77 -5.99
N HIS A 317 3.59 -15.44 -5.45
CA HIS A 317 3.79 -14.58 -4.27
C HIS A 317 3.26 -13.18 -4.54
N GLU A 318 3.76 -12.52 -5.59
CA GLU A 318 3.35 -11.15 -5.92
C GLU A 318 1.85 -11.03 -6.25
N LEU A 319 1.26 -12.08 -6.82
CA LEU A 319 -0.18 -12.11 -7.07
C LEU A 319 -1.02 -12.39 -5.82
N ALA A 320 -0.48 -13.03 -4.79
CA ALA A 320 -1.19 -13.18 -3.52
C ALA A 320 -1.34 -11.84 -2.81
N HIS A 321 -0.33 -10.96 -2.93
CA HIS A 321 -0.36 -9.62 -2.37
C HIS A 321 -1.53 -8.75 -2.85
N GLN A 322 -2.10 -9.05 -4.03
CA GLN A 322 -3.30 -8.37 -4.52
C GLN A 322 -4.44 -8.41 -3.50
N TRP A 323 -4.51 -9.48 -2.68
CA TRP A 323 -5.40 -9.55 -1.51
C TRP A 323 -4.73 -9.09 -0.23
N PHE A 324 -3.49 -9.54 0.03
CA PHE A 324 -2.76 -9.36 1.29
C PHE A 324 -1.62 -8.34 1.14
N GLY A 325 -1.91 -7.08 1.44
CA GLY A 325 -1.01 -5.94 1.18
C GLY A 325 -1.70 -4.89 0.33
N ASP A 326 -2.23 -5.27 -0.84
CA ASP A 326 -2.85 -4.32 -1.75
C ASP A 326 -4.29 -4.03 -1.39
N SER A 327 -5.17 -5.04 -1.37
CA SER A 327 -6.57 -4.81 -1.01
C SER A 327 -6.71 -4.59 0.48
N VAL A 328 -6.06 -5.44 1.29
CA VAL A 328 -5.98 -5.31 2.75
C VAL A 328 -4.56 -4.89 3.11
N SER A 329 -4.34 -3.58 3.27
CA SER A 329 -3.01 -3.06 3.62
C SER A 329 -2.82 -3.08 5.14
N VAL A 330 -1.57 -3.07 5.60
CA VAL A 330 -1.30 -2.93 7.04
C VAL A 330 -1.72 -1.55 7.54
N LYS A 331 -2.17 -1.46 8.80
CA LYS A 331 -2.37 -0.17 9.48
C LYS A 331 -1.04 0.47 9.88
N GLN A 332 -0.06 -0.35 10.22
CA GLN A 332 1.28 0.04 10.64
C GLN A 332 2.29 -0.96 10.08
N TRP A 333 3.49 -0.51 9.73
CA TRP A 333 4.52 -1.35 9.12
C TRP A 333 4.99 -2.51 10.01
N LYS A 334 4.82 -2.41 11.33
CA LYS A 334 5.11 -3.53 12.25
C LYS A 334 4.29 -4.80 11.95
N ASP A 335 3.13 -4.65 11.30
CA ASP A 335 2.22 -5.74 10.96
C ASP A 335 2.53 -6.36 9.57
N ILE A 336 3.67 -6.01 8.94
CA ILE A 336 4.05 -6.41 7.57
C ILE A 336 4.02 -7.92 7.28
N TRP A 337 4.11 -8.77 8.31
CA TRP A 337 3.93 -10.22 8.16
C TRP A 337 2.56 -10.60 7.60
N LEU A 338 1.53 -9.75 7.80
CA LEU A 338 0.20 -9.94 7.19
C LEU A 338 0.24 -9.83 5.67
N ASN A 339 1.22 -9.14 5.10
CA ASN A 339 1.48 -9.14 3.66
C ASN A 339 2.37 -10.34 3.33
N GLU A 340 3.58 -10.34 3.89
CA GLU A 340 4.66 -11.21 3.44
C GLU A 340 4.48 -12.67 3.84
N GLY A 341 4.04 -12.93 5.07
CA GLY A 341 3.74 -14.28 5.52
C GLY A 341 2.60 -14.93 4.72
N PHE A 342 1.58 -14.15 4.33
CA PHE A 342 0.49 -14.63 3.48
C PHE A 342 0.94 -14.92 2.05
N ALA A 343 1.75 -14.04 1.47
CA ALA A 343 2.27 -14.22 0.12
C ALA A 343 3.23 -15.42 0.04
N THR A 344 4.12 -15.59 1.03
CA THR A 344 4.98 -16.77 1.15
C THR A 344 4.15 -18.05 1.38
N TYR A 345 3.12 -18.00 2.21
CA TYR A 345 2.23 -19.15 2.39
C TYR A 345 1.47 -19.52 1.11
N ALA A 346 1.14 -18.53 0.27
CA ALA A 346 0.54 -18.78 -1.03
C ALA A 346 1.47 -19.58 -1.95
N GLN A 347 2.80 -19.41 -1.87
CA GLN A 347 3.74 -20.26 -2.62
C GLN A 347 3.58 -21.74 -2.23
N TRP A 348 3.39 -22.04 -0.95
CA TRP A 348 3.17 -23.42 -0.48
C TRP A 348 1.82 -23.97 -0.93
N LEU A 349 0.76 -23.15 -0.90
CA LEU A 349 -0.55 -23.53 -1.45
C LEU A 349 -0.52 -23.75 -2.97
N TRP A 350 0.35 -23.03 -3.68
CA TRP A 350 0.57 -23.21 -5.11
C TRP A 350 1.29 -24.53 -5.40
N ASP A 351 2.35 -24.85 -4.67
CA ASP A 351 3.03 -26.14 -4.82
C ASP A 351 2.10 -27.32 -4.49
N GLU A 352 1.23 -27.17 -3.49
CA GLU A 352 0.16 -28.14 -3.17
C GLU A 352 -0.82 -28.27 -4.34
N HIS A 353 -1.24 -27.15 -4.95
CA HIS A 353 -2.09 -27.14 -6.13
C HIS A 353 -1.47 -27.87 -7.33
N ARG A 354 -0.16 -27.70 -7.53
CA ARG A 354 0.61 -28.32 -8.61
C ARG A 354 0.99 -29.78 -8.30
N GLY A 355 0.66 -30.29 -7.12
CA GLY A 355 1.00 -31.64 -6.68
C GLY A 355 2.50 -31.86 -6.45
N LYS A 356 3.26 -30.80 -6.20
CA LYS A 356 4.72 -30.84 -5.99
C LYS A 356 5.06 -31.17 -4.53
N ARG A 357 4.46 -30.46 -3.59
CA ARG A 357 4.64 -30.63 -2.12
C ARG A 357 3.42 -30.05 -1.40
N SER A 358 2.95 -30.70 -0.34
CA SER A 358 1.88 -30.12 0.47
C SER A 358 2.37 -28.92 1.29
N ALA A 359 1.48 -28.00 1.66
CA ALA A 359 1.85 -26.86 2.48
C ALA A 359 2.31 -27.29 3.88
N HIS A 360 1.76 -28.38 4.41
CA HIS A 360 2.20 -28.98 5.68
C HIS A 360 3.62 -29.56 5.57
N ASP A 361 3.97 -30.24 4.49
CA ASP A 361 5.33 -30.76 4.30
C ASP A 361 6.35 -29.65 4.08
N ALA A 362 5.97 -28.56 3.40
CA ALA A 362 6.81 -27.37 3.26
C ALA A 362 7.08 -26.73 4.63
N PHE A 363 6.04 -26.59 5.46
CA PHE A 363 6.15 -26.12 6.84
C PHE A 363 7.09 -26.99 7.69
N LEU A 364 6.91 -28.31 7.68
CA LEU A 364 7.76 -29.22 8.46
C LEU A 364 9.21 -29.20 7.95
N ALA A 365 9.43 -29.09 6.64
CA ALA A 365 10.77 -29.00 6.07
C ALA A 365 11.49 -27.74 6.56
N GLU A 366 10.86 -26.57 6.44
CA GLU A 366 11.45 -25.29 6.86
C GLU A 366 11.66 -25.25 8.38
N TYR A 367 10.62 -25.62 9.15
CA TYR A 367 10.69 -25.65 10.60
C TYR A 367 11.82 -26.57 11.10
N ASN A 368 11.98 -27.77 10.54
CA ASN A 368 13.05 -28.70 10.96
C ASN A 368 14.43 -28.28 10.46
N ALA A 369 14.53 -27.64 9.29
CA ALA A 369 15.79 -27.14 8.74
C ALA A 369 16.37 -25.98 9.56
N THR A 370 15.54 -25.20 10.27
CA THR A 370 16.01 -24.09 11.11
C THR A 370 16.24 -24.53 12.58
N PRO A 371 17.49 -24.62 13.08
CA PRO A 371 17.76 -24.99 14.47
C PRO A 371 17.22 -23.96 15.46
N ALA A 372 16.89 -24.38 16.69
CA ALA A 372 16.37 -23.46 17.73
C ALA A 372 17.36 -22.35 18.11
N SER A 373 18.66 -22.54 17.90
CA SER A 373 19.72 -21.55 18.12
C SER A 373 19.88 -20.52 17.00
N SER A 374 19.14 -20.67 15.88
CA SER A 374 19.21 -19.73 14.75
C SER A 374 18.67 -18.35 15.14
N THR A 375 19.35 -17.29 14.67
CA THR A 375 18.90 -15.90 14.84
C THR A 375 17.56 -15.61 14.16
N PHE A 376 17.16 -16.46 13.20
CA PHE A 376 15.83 -16.46 12.60
C PHE A 376 14.71 -16.40 13.66
N TRP A 377 14.85 -17.15 14.75
CA TRP A 377 13.85 -17.22 15.82
C TRP A 377 13.88 -16.00 16.76
N HIS A 378 14.87 -15.13 16.68
CA HIS A 378 14.96 -13.95 17.54
C HIS A 378 13.98 -12.85 17.13
N THR A 379 13.65 -12.77 15.84
CA THR A 379 12.72 -11.79 15.28
C THR A 379 11.31 -11.99 15.82
N LYS A 380 10.73 -10.93 16.38
CA LYS A 380 9.30 -10.87 16.73
C LYS A 380 8.56 -10.45 15.47
N VAL A 381 7.84 -11.37 14.84
CA VAL A 381 7.24 -11.17 13.52
C VAL A 381 6.14 -10.09 13.52
N ALA A 382 5.43 -9.89 14.63
CA ALA A 382 4.45 -8.81 14.77
C ALA A 382 5.05 -7.46 15.24
N ASP A 383 6.38 -7.37 15.37
CA ASP A 383 7.13 -6.14 15.58
C ASP A 383 8.61 -6.32 15.15
N PRO A 384 8.86 -6.52 13.85
CA PRO A 384 10.18 -6.91 13.35
C PRO A 384 11.22 -5.80 13.41
N GLN A 385 10.86 -4.58 13.82
CA GLN A 385 11.63 -3.34 13.75
C GLN A 385 11.80 -2.81 12.31
N ARG A 386 12.05 -1.50 12.19
CA ARG A 386 12.12 -0.81 10.90
C ARG A 386 13.09 -1.45 9.91
N ASP A 387 14.36 -1.55 10.29
CA ASP A 387 15.42 -1.98 9.36
C ASP A 387 15.45 -3.50 9.14
N THR A 388 14.58 -4.24 9.83
CA THR A 388 14.43 -5.70 9.73
C THR A 388 13.01 -6.13 9.39
N MET A 389 12.16 -5.20 8.92
CA MET A 389 10.77 -5.49 8.54
C MET A 389 10.65 -6.45 7.35
N PHE A 390 11.71 -6.56 6.55
CA PHE A 390 11.82 -7.53 5.46
C PHE A 390 12.87 -8.63 5.75
N ALA A 391 13.19 -8.91 7.02
CA ALA A 391 14.03 -10.05 7.35
C ALA A 391 13.31 -11.37 7.00
N SER A 392 14.03 -12.43 6.61
CA SER A 392 13.44 -13.71 6.19
C SER A 392 12.45 -14.31 7.19
N ALA A 393 12.65 -14.07 8.49
CA ALA A 393 11.71 -14.48 9.53
C ALA A 393 10.30 -13.91 9.33
N VAL A 394 10.15 -12.69 8.80
CA VAL A 394 8.82 -12.10 8.53
C VAL A 394 8.05 -12.90 7.49
N TYR A 395 8.76 -13.38 6.45
CA TYR A 395 8.23 -14.22 5.38
C TYR A 395 7.97 -15.63 5.89
N ASP A 396 9.03 -16.35 6.25
CA ASP A 396 8.97 -17.79 6.48
C ASP A 396 8.26 -18.11 7.79
N ARG A 397 8.55 -17.41 8.90
CA ARG A 397 7.84 -17.62 10.17
C ARG A 397 6.40 -17.09 10.09
N GLY A 398 6.14 -16.07 9.27
CA GLY A 398 4.78 -15.64 8.93
C GLY A 398 3.99 -16.75 8.23
N ALA A 399 4.56 -17.38 7.20
CA ALA A 399 3.95 -18.50 6.50
C ALA A 399 3.79 -19.74 7.39
N MET A 400 4.78 -20.05 8.22
CA MET A 400 4.70 -21.10 9.23
C MET A 400 3.54 -20.86 10.20
N THR A 401 3.33 -19.60 10.62
CA THR A 401 2.22 -19.24 11.51
C THR A 401 0.87 -19.57 10.85
N LEU A 402 0.73 -19.32 9.55
CA LEU A 402 -0.48 -19.62 8.81
C LEU A 402 -0.71 -21.12 8.64
N GLN A 403 0.33 -21.90 8.33
CA GLN A 403 0.20 -23.36 8.28
C GLN A 403 -0.11 -23.96 9.66
N ALA A 404 0.60 -23.53 10.71
CA ALA A 404 0.34 -23.98 12.07
C ALA A 404 -1.07 -23.58 12.53
N LEU A 405 -1.57 -22.42 12.09
CA LEU A 405 -2.97 -22.03 12.33
C LEU A 405 -3.93 -22.97 11.59
N ARG A 406 -3.67 -23.29 10.31
CA ARG A 406 -4.45 -24.26 9.53
C ARG A 406 -4.51 -25.62 10.24
N ASP A 407 -3.38 -26.10 10.76
CA ASP A 407 -3.31 -27.35 11.52
C ASP A 407 -4.11 -27.25 12.84
N ARG A 408 -4.07 -26.09 13.51
CA ARG A 408 -4.75 -25.84 14.80
C ARG A 408 -6.27 -25.75 14.70
N ILE A 409 -6.78 -25.05 13.68
CA ILE A 409 -8.23 -24.78 13.52
C ILE A 409 -8.89 -25.68 12.47
N GLY A 410 -8.10 -26.42 11.70
CA GLY A 410 -8.52 -27.32 10.64
C GLY A 410 -8.84 -26.60 9.33
N ASP A 411 -8.64 -27.31 8.20
CA ASP A 411 -8.84 -26.83 6.83
C ASP A 411 -10.16 -26.09 6.62
N LYS A 412 -11.28 -26.64 7.11
CA LYS A 412 -12.60 -26.04 6.90
C LYS A 412 -12.71 -24.65 7.54
N ALA A 413 -12.14 -24.44 8.72
CA ALA A 413 -12.16 -23.14 9.37
C ALA A 413 -11.15 -22.20 8.69
N PHE A 414 -9.96 -22.71 8.37
CA PHE A 414 -8.90 -21.93 7.74
C PHE A 414 -9.29 -21.40 6.35
N PHE A 415 -9.79 -22.25 5.45
CA PHE A 415 -10.25 -21.80 4.13
C PHE A 415 -11.57 -21.02 4.17
N ARG A 416 -12.26 -20.96 5.31
CA ARG A 416 -13.33 -19.97 5.56
C ARG A 416 -12.79 -18.64 6.07
N LEU A 417 -11.67 -18.66 6.79
CA LEU A 417 -11.01 -17.48 7.35
C LEU A 417 -10.43 -16.59 6.25
N LEU A 418 -9.70 -17.15 5.28
CA LEU A 418 -9.04 -16.37 4.23
C LEU A 418 -10.00 -15.42 3.46
N PRO A 419 -11.10 -15.91 2.85
CA PRO A 419 -12.02 -15.02 2.14
C PRO A 419 -12.87 -14.16 3.08
N ALA A 420 -13.01 -14.54 4.36
CA ALA A 420 -13.68 -13.70 5.34
C ALA A 420 -12.81 -12.48 5.73
N TRP A 421 -11.50 -12.69 5.87
CA TRP A 421 -10.51 -11.66 6.16
C TRP A 421 -10.46 -10.63 5.05
N THR A 422 -10.23 -11.07 3.82
CA THR A 422 -10.13 -10.20 2.64
C THR A 422 -11.43 -9.44 2.40
N LYS A 423 -12.60 -10.06 2.64
CA LYS A 423 -13.90 -9.39 2.55
C LYS A 423 -14.10 -8.33 3.64
N ALA A 424 -13.71 -8.62 4.88
CA ALA A 424 -13.93 -7.73 6.01
C ALA A 424 -13.11 -6.43 5.91
N HIS A 425 -11.92 -6.50 5.30
CA HIS A 425 -10.97 -5.39 5.25
C HIS A 425 -10.70 -4.89 3.82
N ARG A 426 -11.51 -5.30 2.84
CA ARG A 426 -11.33 -4.97 1.42
C ARG A 426 -11.18 -3.46 1.21
N TYR A 427 -10.10 -3.06 0.56
CA TYR A 427 -9.71 -1.67 0.26
C TYR A 427 -9.41 -0.79 1.47
N GLY A 428 -9.25 -1.39 2.65
CA GLY A 428 -8.91 -0.69 3.88
C GLY A 428 -7.60 -1.18 4.46
N ASN A 429 -7.49 -0.99 5.77
CA ASN A 429 -6.32 -1.35 6.54
C ASN A 429 -6.66 -2.27 7.70
N ALA A 430 -5.75 -3.19 8.02
CA ALA A 430 -5.91 -4.10 9.14
C ALA A 430 -4.62 -4.30 9.95
N ASP A 431 -4.75 -4.90 11.13
CA ASP A 431 -3.65 -5.21 12.04
C ASP A 431 -3.70 -6.67 12.52
N THR A 432 -2.62 -7.12 13.17
CA THR A 432 -2.50 -8.50 13.67
C THR A 432 -3.63 -8.87 14.63
N GLY A 433 -4.07 -7.92 15.49
CA GLY A 433 -5.12 -8.16 16.47
C GLY A 433 -6.48 -8.44 15.81
N GLN A 434 -6.80 -7.71 14.75
CA GLN A 434 -8.02 -7.95 13.96
C GLN A 434 -8.00 -9.32 13.28
N PHE A 435 -6.85 -9.76 12.78
CA PHE A 435 -6.71 -11.10 12.19
C PHE A 435 -6.91 -12.19 13.24
N THR A 436 -6.25 -12.07 14.39
CA THR A 436 -6.42 -12.99 15.53
C THR A 436 -7.89 -13.08 15.94
N ALA A 437 -8.56 -11.96 16.17
CA ALA A 437 -9.97 -11.93 16.58
C ALA A 437 -10.90 -12.60 15.54
N LEU A 438 -10.63 -12.45 14.25
CA LEU A 438 -11.41 -13.12 13.20
C LEU A 438 -11.16 -14.64 13.19
N ALA A 439 -9.92 -15.07 13.38
CA ALA A 439 -9.57 -16.48 13.47
C ALA A 439 -10.25 -17.15 14.67
N GLU A 440 -10.26 -16.50 15.84
CA GLU A 440 -10.97 -16.98 17.03
C GLU A 440 -12.47 -17.07 16.80
N LYS A 441 -13.08 -16.03 16.21
CA LYS A 441 -14.50 -16.01 15.89
C LYS A 441 -14.92 -17.14 14.94
N ILE A 442 -14.09 -17.47 13.95
CA ILE A 442 -14.41 -18.50 12.95
C ILE A 442 -14.17 -19.91 13.49
N SER A 443 -13.10 -20.09 14.28
CA SER A 443 -12.71 -21.38 14.84
C SER A 443 -13.47 -21.74 16.12
N GLY A 444 -13.95 -20.76 16.87
CA GLY A 444 -14.51 -20.93 18.21
C GLY A 444 -13.46 -21.24 19.28
N GLN A 445 -12.17 -21.02 19.00
CA GLN A 445 -11.06 -21.30 19.90
C GLN A 445 -10.41 -20.00 20.41
N GLN A 446 -9.89 -19.99 21.63
CA GLN A 446 -8.97 -18.95 22.09
C GLN A 446 -7.58 -19.21 21.49
N LEU A 447 -7.04 -18.21 20.80
CA LEU A 447 -5.81 -18.31 20.02
C LEU A 447 -4.72 -17.32 20.49
N ASP A 448 -4.97 -16.52 21.54
CA ASP A 448 -3.98 -15.60 22.11
C ASP A 448 -2.61 -16.25 22.32
N GLY A 449 -2.56 -17.36 23.07
CA GLY A 449 -1.31 -18.07 23.35
C GLY A 449 -0.64 -18.66 22.10
N PHE A 450 -1.43 -19.04 21.09
CA PHE A 450 -0.91 -19.50 19.80
C PHE A 450 -0.21 -18.36 19.05
N PHE A 451 -0.89 -17.23 18.86
CA PHE A 451 -0.32 -16.08 18.15
C PHE A 451 0.81 -15.42 18.93
N ASP A 452 0.78 -15.45 20.26
CA ASP A 452 1.91 -14.97 21.08
C ASP A 452 3.16 -15.79 20.81
N ALA A 453 3.07 -17.13 20.84
CA ALA A 453 4.19 -18.02 20.58
C ALA A 453 4.75 -17.86 19.15
N TRP A 454 3.87 -17.71 18.15
CA TRP A 454 4.29 -17.63 16.76
C TRP A 454 4.75 -16.24 16.32
N LEU A 455 4.19 -15.17 16.86
CA LEU A 455 4.42 -13.81 16.33
C LEU A 455 5.11 -12.84 17.30
N ARG A 456 4.95 -13.01 18.62
CA ARG A 456 5.34 -11.98 19.60
C ARG A 456 6.52 -12.36 20.49
N THR A 457 6.88 -13.63 20.53
CA THR A 457 8.01 -14.14 21.32
C THR A 457 9.23 -14.45 20.45
N SER A 458 10.40 -14.32 21.06
CA SER A 458 11.64 -14.87 20.50
C SER A 458 11.76 -16.34 20.90
N GLY A 459 12.40 -17.14 20.04
CA GLY A 459 12.57 -18.58 20.23
C GLY A 459 11.71 -19.39 19.27
N LYS A 460 12.15 -20.62 19.01
CA LYS A 460 11.45 -21.58 18.16
C LYS A 460 10.19 -22.08 18.88
N PRO A 461 8.97 -21.90 18.33
CA PRO A 461 7.74 -22.39 18.96
C PRO A 461 7.75 -23.92 19.04
N GLU A 462 7.18 -24.51 20.10
CA GLU A 462 6.95 -25.95 20.14
C GLU A 462 5.75 -26.33 19.25
N LEU A 463 5.81 -27.50 18.59
CA LEU A 463 4.73 -28.02 17.73
C LEU A 463 3.73 -28.89 18.48
#